data_AF-A0A3B8LX84-F1
#
_entry.id   AF-A0A3B8LX84-F1
#
_cell.length_a   1.000
_cell.length_b   1.000
_cell.length_c   1.000
_cell.angle_alpha   90.00
_cell.angle_beta   90.00
_cell.angle_gamma   90.00
#
_symmetry.space_group_name_H-M   'P 1'
#
loop_
_entity.id
_entity.type
_entity.pdbx_description
1 polymer ?
#
loop_
_entity_poly.entity_id
_entity_poly.type
_entity_poly.pdbx_seq_one_letter_code
_entity_poly.pdbx_strand_id
1 'polypeptide(L)'
;GDGTWSLADDILTTLADATYDVAVTATDQAGNAGSDATTDELIINTTSDTMLLGADVFLAAAGNEVRLIVDGDQLRAVDQGGTDLVPSRTLSEIVTVDVTGQTDAADTLVIAAAAITSTGISFDGGGGTGTDNVEIGLDDSESVTSLDVVLTASNAGTVDVDGSVVTFTGVASVDSTGLDSLNSQSIEFADTDDVITITGTSITSDSSFEYSADTFTSLTVDGGGGNDKIDATASSIPVTLSGGAGNDTLLGGSSDDNLTGNDGDDTINGGGGNDSLTGNDGEDRLIGGSGVDTASGGAGDDVLTGQGGFANVLDGGEGNDTIKESGDTDFTLIDASLTGGQSTQLLTSIELAILTGGAGNNTIDASGFSGQTTLKGLDGDDSLVGGSNDDTLRGNNGNDTLIGREGNDYVHSGRGDDGMCGGTGNDTLNGNSGNDSILGGAGNDTLRGGSGSDGLLGEDGDDSINGQGGADTVAGGNGSDTIADDASEIDDNFELIFDWIDQT
;
A
#
# COMPACT_ATOMS: atom_id res chain seq x y z
N GLY A 1 65.13 13.28 22.40
CA GLY A 1 65.66 12.26 23.35
C GLY A 1 64.81 10.99 23.35
N ASP A 2 63.97 10.86 22.34
CA ASP A 2 62.92 9.89 22.07
C ASP A 2 63.03 9.32 20.65
N GLY A 3 64.07 9.71 19.89
CA GLY A 3 64.34 9.19 18.55
C GLY A 3 63.53 9.85 17.42
N THR A 4 62.69 10.83 17.72
CA THR A 4 61.87 11.51 16.71
C THR A 4 62.62 12.73 16.16
N TRP A 5 62.79 12.76 14.83
CA TRP A 5 63.35 13.90 14.12
C TRP A 5 62.22 14.54 13.29
N SER A 6 61.96 15.83 13.49
CA SER A 6 61.07 16.60 12.63
C SER A 6 61.92 17.39 11.64
N LEU A 7 61.67 17.22 10.34
CA LEU A 7 62.23 18.11 9.33
C LEU A 7 61.66 19.51 9.59
N ALA A 8 62.52 20.48 9.89
CA ALA A 8 62.14 21.88 9.99
C ALA A 8 62.55 22.59 8.68
N ASP A 9 61.59 23.31 8.10
CA ASP A 9 61.64 24.17 6.89
C ASP A 9 61.43 23.55 5.49
N ASP A 10 60.70 24.34 4.69
CA ASP A 10 60.23 24.18 3.30
C ASP A 10 61.37 24.09 2.24
N ILE A 11 62.36 23.22 2.44
CA ILE A 11 63.53 23.11 1.54
C ILE A 11 63.33 22.08 0.42
N LEU A 12 62.24 21.30 0.44
CA LEU A 12 61.91 20.38 -0.65
C LEU A 12 61.22 21.14 -1.78
N THR A 13 61.84 21.14 -2.97
CA THR A 13 61.11 21.44 -4.21
C THR A 13 59.94 20.46 -4.32
N THR A 14 58.78 20.92 -4.80
CA THR A 14 57.62 20.06 -5.08
C THR A 14 58.08 18.82 -5.84
N LEU A 15 57.92 17.65 -5.23
CA LEU A 15 58.22 16.37 -5.84
C LEU A 15 57.14 16.06 -6.89
N ALA A 16 57.54 15.45 -8.00
CA ALA A 16 56.62 15.01 -9.04
C ALA A 16 56.02 13.65 -8.66
N ASP A 17 55.04 13.18 -9.41
CA ASP A 17 54.46 11.86 -9.17
C ASP A 17 55.47 10.77 -9.45
N ALA A 18 55.76 9.98 -8.42
CA ALA A 18 56.71 8.88 -8.45
C ALA A 18 56.74 8.14 -7.11
N THR A 19 57.36 6.96 -7.14
CA THR A 19 57.82 6.26 -5.95
C THR A 19 59.22 6.74 -5.58
N TYR A 20 59.38 7.22 -4.36
CA TYR A 20 60.64 7.72 -3.83
C TYR A 20 61.18 6.82 -2.73
N ASP A 21 62.47 6.49 -2.82
CA ASP A 21 63.20 5.94 -1.69
C ASP A 21 63.40 7.04 -0.63
N VAL A 22 63.00 6.76 0.61
CA VAL A 22 63.25 7.65 1.74
C VAL A 22 64.50 7.18 2.47
N ALA A 23 65.53 8.03 2.50
CA ALA A 23 66.74 7.78 3.27
C ALA A 23 67.03 8.97 4.19
N VAL A 24 67.30 8.68 5.46
CA VAL A 24 67.72 9.69 6.44
C VAL A 24 69.20 9.50 6.71
N THR A 25 69.99 10.56 6.53
CA THR A 25 71.41 10.59 6.92
C THR A 25 71.63 11.65 7.98
N ALA A 26 72.12 11.24 9.15
CA ALA A 26 72.49 12.15 10.23
C ALA A 26 74.02 12.16 10.39
N THR A 27 74.61 13.36 10.36
CA THR A 27 76.06 13.54 10.52
C THR A 27 76.35 14.39 11.76
N ASP A 28 77.18 13.88 12.67
CA ASP A 28 77.57 14.61 13.86
C ASP A 28 78.65 15.67 13.58
N GLN A 29 78.94 16.51 14.58
CA GLN A 29 79.92 17.60 14.47
C GLN A 29 81.37 17.10 14.26
N ALA A 30 81.64 15.81 14.49
CA ALA A 30 82.92 15.16 14.23
C ALA A 30 82.97 14.52 12.83
N GLY A 31 81.88 14.57 12.06
CA GLY A 31 81.78 14.01 10.71
C GLY A 31 81.38 12.54 10.67
N ASN A 32 80.95 11.94 11.79
CA ASN A 32 80.42 10.57 11.78
C ASN A 32 78.99 10.61 11.24
N ALA A 33 78.71 9.84 10.20
CA ALA A 33 77.39 9.74 9.58
C ALA A 33 76.77 8.37 9.84
N GLY A 34 75.50 8.36 10.25
CA GLY A 34 74.63 7.20 10.23
C GLY A 34 73.53 7.39 9.19
N SER A 35 73.32 6.39 8.34
CA SER A 35 72.23 6.37 7.37
C SER A 35 71.25 5.26 7.71
N ASP A 36 69.97 5.58 7.75
CA ASP A 36 68.89 4.61 7.76
C ASP A 36 68.14 4.71 6.43
N ALA A 37 68.15 3.61 5.68
CA ALA A 37 67.36 3.48 4.47
C ALA A 37 66.16 2.60 4.87
N THR A 38 65.01 3.24 5.08
CA THR A 38 63.77 2.49 5.26
C THR A 38 63.44 1.78 3.94
N THR A 39 62.97 0.54 4.00
CA THR A 39 62.39 -0.16 2.84
C THR A 39 60.99 0.32 2.47
N ASP A 40 60.50 1.36 3.15
CA ASP A 40 59.18 1.93 2.91
C ASP A 40 59.25 2.95 1.77
N GLU A 41 58.47 2.67 0.72
CA GLU A 41 58.34 3.51 -0.46
C GLU A 41 57.41 4.70 -0.16
N LEU A 42 57.90 5.93 -0.33
CA LEU A 42 57.05 7.12 -0.36
C LEU A 42 56.49 7.28 -1.77
N ILE A 43 55.25 6.86 -1.97
CA ILE A 43 54.53 7.09 -3.22
C ILE A 43 53.88 8.47 -3.16
N ILE A 44 54.20 9.32 -4.13
CA ILE A 44 53.56 10.62 -4.34
C ILE A 44 52.71 10.49 -5.61
N ASN A 45 51.40 10.66 -5.47
CA ASN A 45 50.42 10.76 -6.55
C ASN A 45 49.66 12.08 -6.36
N THR A 46 49.83 13.02 -7.28
CA THR A 46 49.21 14.36 -7.24
C THR A 46 47.96 14.44 -8.10
N THR A 47 47.73 13.47 -8.98
CA THR A 47 46.42 13.29 -9.60
C THR A 47 45.46 12.69 -8.59
N SER A 48 44.51 13.50 -8.13
CA SER A 48 43.39 13.03 -7.32
C SER A 48 42.67 11.91 -8.08
N ASP A 49 42.36 10.80 -7.42
CA ASP A 49 41.52 9.75 -8.00
C ASP A 49 40.07 10.23 -8.19
N THR A 50 39.75 11.44 -7.73
CA THR A 50 38.47 12.13 -7.98
C THR A 50 38.58 13.12 -9.13
N MET A 51 37.63 13.08 -10.07
CA MET A 51 37.41 14.10 -11.09
C MET A 51 36.42 15.15 -10.56
N LEU A 52 36.84 16.41 -10.48
CA LEU A 52 36.03 17.51 -9.91
C LEU A 52 35.44 18.38 -11.02
N LEU A 53 34.12 18.56 -11.00
CA LEU A 53 33.36 19.42 -11.91
C LEU A 53 32.55 20.43 -11.10
N GLY A 54 33.09 21.65 -10.95
CA GLY A 54 32.45 22.69 -10.13
C GLY A 54 31.46 23.57 -10.88
N ALA A 55 30.83 24.50 -10.16
CA ALA A 55 29.86 25.46 -10.71
C ALA A 55 30.40 26.31 -11.88
N ASP A 56 31.72 26.53 -11.94
CA ASP A 56 32.38 27.22 -13.05
C ASP A 56 32.38 26.40 -14.36
N VAL A 57 32.33 25.08 -14.25
CA VAL A 57 32.18 24.16 -15.39
C VAL A 57 30.78 24.31 -15.99
N PHE A 58 29.74 24.34 -15.16
CA PHE A 58 28.35 24.58 -15.61
C PHE A 58 28.17 25.96 -16.23
N LEU A 59 28.76 27.00 -15.63
CA LEU A 59 28.73 28.36 -16.18
C LEU A 59 29.38 28.45 -17.58
N ALA A 60 30.39 27.62 -17.84
CA ALA A 60 31.05 27.54 -19.14
C ALA A 60 30.29 26.69 -20.17
N ALA A 61 29.45 25.76 -19.70
CA ALA A 61 28.67 24.87 -20.53
C ALA A 61 27.46 25.60 -21.16
N ALA A 62 27.22 25.34 -22.44
CA ALA A 62 26.04 25.87 -23.11
C ALA A 62 24.77 25.30 -22.46
N GLY A 63 23.92 26.18 -21.93
CA GLY A 63 22.65 25.78 -21.32
C GLY A 63 22.76 25.17 -19.93
N ASN A 64 23.90 25.33 -19.23
CA ASN A 64 24.16 24.70 -17.92
C ASN A 64 24.03 23.16 -17.96
N GLU A 65 24.46 22.54 -19.05
CA GLU A 65 24.37 21.11 -19.27
C GLU A 65 25.77 20.50 -19.39
N VAL A 66 26.12 19.59 -18.48
CA VAL A 66 27.39 18.86 -18.49
C VAL A 66 27.13 17.40 -18.84
N ARG A 67 27.80 16.88 -19.86
CA ARG A 67 27.68 15.47 -20.28
C ARG A 67 28.93 14.67 -19.95
N LEU A 68 28.77 13.54 -19.26
CA LEU A 68 29.83 12.57 -19.00
C LEU A 68 29.75 11.44 -20.02
N ILE A 69 30.78 11.33 -20.87
CA ILE A 69 30.82 10.38 -21.99
C ILE A 69 32.10 9.56 -21.92
N VAL A 70 31.98 8.26 -22.18
CA VAL A 70 33.13 7.36 -22.36
C VAL A 70 33.53 7.30 -23.82
N ASP A 71 34.80 7.61 -24.12
CA ASP A 71 35.40 7.46 -25.45
C ASP A 71 36.67 6.59 -25.34
N GLY A 72 36.52 5.30 -25.65
CA GLY A 72 37.60 4.32 -25.47
C GLY A 72 37.90 4.08 -24.00
N ASP A 73 39.11 4.43 -23.56
CA ASP A 73 39.56 4.32 -22.15
C ASP A 73 39.49 5.66 -21.40
N GLN A 74 38.92 6.70 -22.02
CA GLN A 74 38.83 8.04 -21.45
C GLN A 74 37.41 8.37 -21.01
N LEU A 75 37.28 8.98 -19.83
CA LEU A 75 36.11 9.74 -19.42
C LEU A 75 36.28 11.20 -19.85
N ARG A 76 35.25 11.73 -20.52
CA ARG A 76 35.20 13.11 -21.01
C ARG A 76 33.99 13.82 -20.38
N ALA A 77 34.21 15.04 -19.90
CA ALA A 77 33.12 15.95 -19.51
C ALA A 77 32.99 17.04 -20.57
N VAL A 78 31.85 17.08 -21.26
CA VAL A 78 31.64 17.91 -22.45
C VAL A 78 30.39 18.77 -22.33
N ASP A 79 30.32 19.85 -23.10
CA ASP A 79 29.08 20.62 -23.29
C ASP A 79 28.11 19.89 -24.25
N GLN A 80 26.91 20.45 -24.42
CA GLN A 80 25.90 19.97 -25.38
C GLN A 80 26.44 19.88 -26.83
N GLY A 81 27.47 20.65 -27.18
CA GLY A 81 28.13 20.62 -28.49
C GLY A 81 29.22 19.55 -28.62
N GLY A 82 29.52 18.80 -27.56
CA GLY A 82 30.57 17.79 -27.50
C GLY A 82 31.98 18.35 -27.28
N THR A 83 32.11 19.63 -26.89
CA THR A 83 33.39 20.27 -26.58
C THR A 83 33.81 19.95 -25.15
N ASP A 84 35.05 19.53 -24.96
CA ASP A 84 35.59 19.22 -23.63
C ASP A 84 35.61 20.49 -22.74
N LEU A 85 34.94 20.39 -21.58
CA LEU A 85 34.87 21.45 -20.57
C LEU A 85 36.07 21.39 -19.61
N VAL A 86 36.60 20.19 -19.38
CA VAL A 86 37.83 19.91 -18.64
C VAL A 86 38.66 18.85 -19.40
N PRO A 87 39.97 18.73 -19.12
CA PRO A 87 40.79 17.69 -19.74
C PRO A 87 40.23 16.28 -19.47
N SER A 88 40.20 15.43 -20.50
CA SER A 88 39.81 14.02 -20.36
C SER A 88 40.75 13.26 -19.42
N ARG A 89 40.24 12.21 -18.79
CA ARG A 89 41.00 11.37 -17.86
C ARG A 89 40.80 9.89 -18.14
N THR A 90 41.83 9.09 -17.91
CA THR A 90 41.76 7.63 -18.09
C THR A 90 40.83 7.02 -17.04
N LEU A 91 39.89 6.18 -17.47
CA LEU A 91 38.89 5.56 -16.60
C LEU A 91 39.50 4.77 -15.44
N SER A 92 40.60 4.05 -15.68
CA SER A 92 41.29 3.28 -14.64
C SER A 92 41.97 4.15 -13.56
N GLU A 93 42.06 5.47 -13.78
CA GLU A 93 42.66 6.43 -12.84
C GLU A 93 41.60 7.23 -12.08
N ILE A 94 40.30 7.02 -12.36
CA ILE A 94 39.19 7.71 -11.73
C ILE A 94 38.47 6.71 -10.84
N VAL A 95 38.37 7.04 -9.55
CA VAL A 95 37.58 6.30 -8.58
C VAL A 95 36.22 6.97 -8.40
N THR A 96 36.19 8.31 -8.31
CA THR A 96 34.95 9.08 -8.18
C THR A 96 34.90 10.31 -9.08
N VAL A 97 33.68 10.78 -9.38
CA VAL A 97 33.40 12.05 -10.04
C VAL A 97 32.50 12.87 -9.12
N ASP A 98 32.96 14.03 -8.67
CA ASP A 98 32.13 14.96 -7.89
C ASP A 98 31.73 16.14 -8.76
N VAL A 99 30.42 16.36 -8.88
CA VAL A 99 29.79 17.37 -9.71
C VAL A 99 29.00 18.33 -8.81
N THR A 100 29.20 19.64 -8.98
CA THR A 100 28.47 20.67 -8.24
C THR A 100 27.91 21.72 -9.18
N GLY A 101 26.59 21.86 -9.19
CA GLY A 101 25.84 22.86 -9.93
C GLY A 101 26.01 24.29 -9.40
N GLN A 102 25.38 25.23 -10.09
CA GLN A 102 25.32 26.64 -9.76
C GLN A 102 24.13 26.93 -8.84
N THR A 103 24.39 27.64 -7.75
CA THR A 103 23.30 28.12 -6.87
C THR A 103 22.29 28.99 -7.62
N ASP A 104 20.99 28.75 -7.37
CA ASP A 104 19.85 29.46 -7.96
C ASP A 104 19.74 29.38 -9.49
N ALA A 105 20.44 28.45 -10.15
CA ALA A 105 20.32 28.19 -11.59
C ALA A 105 19.80 26.76 -11.82
N ALA A 106 19.16 26.52 -12.96
CA ALA A 106 18.86 25.15 -13.37
C ALA A 106 20.13 24.53 -13.98
N ASP A 107 20.58 23.41 -13.43
CA ASP A 107 21.72 22.64 -13.91
C ASP A 107 21.31 21.20 -14.29
N THR A 108 21.83 20.72 -15.43
CA THR A 108 21.57 19.35 -15.90
C THR A 108 22.87 18.57 -15.99
N LEU A 109 22.94 17.43 -15.30
CA LEU A 109 24.00 16.45 -15.47
C LEU A 109 23.50 15.28 -16.33
N VAL A 110 24.12 15.04 -17.47
CA VAL A 110 23.82 13.91 -18.35
C VAL A 110 24.94 12.88 -18.28
N ILE A 111 24.61 11.60 -18.09
CA ILE A 111 25.57 10.53 -17.82
C ILE A 111 25.36 9.37 -18.79
N ALA A 112 26.38 9.02 -19.58
CA ALA A 112 26.39 7.77 -20.34
C ALA A 112 26.37 6.58 -19.37
N ALA A 113 25.57 5.54 -19.62
CA ALA A 113 25.57 4.35 -18.76
C ALA A 113 26.99 3.74 -18.62
N ALA A 114 27.78 3.78 -19.69
CA ALA A 114 29.17 3.33 -19.66
C ALA A 114 30.07 4.11 -18.66
N ALA A 115 29.77 5.38 -18.39
CA ALA A 115 30.51 6.19 -17.42
C ALA A 115 30.27 5.72 -15.97
N ILE A 116 29.09 5.19 -15.68
CA ILE A 116 28.71 4.73 -14.34
C ILE A 116 29.41 3.41 -14.01
N THR A 117 29.51 2.48 -14.97
CA THR A 117 30.15 1.15 -14.76
C THR A 117 31.61 1.19 -14.32
N SER A 118 32.23 2.36 -14.36
CA SER A 118 33.66 2.57 -14.16
C SER A 118 33.99 3.55 -13.03
N THR A 119 33.02 4.30 -12.51
CA THR A 119 33.25 5.37 -11.51
C THR A 119 32.03 5.59 -10.61
N GLY A 120 32.24 5.95 -9.34
CA GLY A 120 31.17 6.47 -8.50
C GLY A 120 30.92 7.95 -8.81
N ILE A 121 29.68 8.36 -9.05
CA ILE A 121 29.34 9.75 -9.42
C ILE A 121 28.52 10.40 -8.30
N SER A 122 28.84 11.64 -7.94
CA SER A 122 28.08 12.46 -7.01
C SER A 122 27.67 13.77 -7.67
N PHE A 123 26.40 14.16 -7.57
CA PHE A 123 25.88 15.42 -8.09
C PHE A 123 25.12 16.21 -7.02
N ASP A 124 25.65 17.37 -6.67
CA ASP A 124 24.96 18.38 -5.89
C ASP A 124 24.43 19.46 -6.84
N GLY A 125 23.12 19.68 -6.90
CA GLY A 125 22.50 20.72 -7.73
C GLY A 125 22.96 22.15 -7.38
N GLY A 126 23.65 22.36 -6.26
CA GLY A 126 24.16 23.68 -5.85
C GLY A 126 23.14 24.51 -5.07
N GLY A 127 21.92 23.97 -4.91
CA GLY A 127 20.82 24.49 -4.10
C GLY A 127 20.17 25.77 -4.62
N GLY A 128 19.08 26.19 -3.97
CA GLY A 128 18.38 27.44 -4.30
C GLY A 128 17.07 27.23 -5.06
N THR A 129 16.70 28.17 -5.93
CA THR A 129 15.43 28.10 -6.70
C THR A 129 15.55 27.47 -8.09
N GLY A 130 16.74 27.01 -8.45
CA GLY A 130 16.99 26.29 -9.69
C GLY A 130 16.27 24.95 -9.75
N THR A 131 16.01 24.45 -10.95
CA THR A 131 15.49 23.09 -11.16
C THR A 131 16.62 22.25 -11.71
N ASP A 132 17.19 21.40 -10.86
CA ASP A 132 18.38 20.61 -11.19
C ASP A 132 17.98 19.19 -11.57
N ASN A 133 18.58 18.66 -12.64
CA ASN A 133 18.15 17.39 -13.24
C ASN A 133 19.35 16.45 -13.46
N VAL A 134 19.10 15.15 -13.34
CA VAL A 134 20.05 14.09 -13.73
C VAL A 134 19.41 13.27 -14.86
N GLU A 135 20.14 13.10 -15.95
CA GLU A 135 19.74 12.25 -17.09
C GLU A 135 20.74 11.10 -17.23
N ILE A 136 20.27 9.87 -17.29
CA ILE A 136 21.08 8.65 -17.38
C ILE A 136 20.71 7.90 -18.66
N GLY A 137 21.69 7.68 -19.52
CA GLY A 137 21.51 7.14 -20.86
C GLY A 137 21.73 8.23 -21.91
N LEU A 138 22.57 7.94 -22.91
CA LEU A 138 22.86 8.91 -23.99
C LEU A 138 22.33 8.51 -25.38
N ASP A 139 21.88 7.26 -25.56
CA ASP A 139 21.38 6.69 -26.82
C ASP A 139 20.62 5.38 -26.55
N ASP A 140 19.62 5.09 -27.39
CA ASP A 140 18.75 3.89 -27.41
C ASP A 140 19.52 2.56 -27.65
N SER A 141 20.82 2.50 -27.38
CA SER A 141 21.67 1.31 -27.51
C SER A 141 22.40 0.95 -26.22
N GLU A 142 22.27 1.78 -25.18
CA GLU A 142 22.82 1.50 -23.85
C GLU A 142 21.86 0.60 -23.07
N SER A 143 22.33 -0.56 -22.61
CA SER A 143 21.49 -1.52 -21.87
C SER A 143 22.06 -1.79 -20.48
N VAL A 144 21.17 -1.90 -19.50
CA VAL A 144 21.51 -2.22 -18.10
C VAL A 144 20.50 -3.23 -17.54
N THR A 145 20.90 -3.98 -16.50
CA THR A 145 20.09 -5.10 -15.98
C THR A 145 18.99 -4.65 -15.03
N SER A 146 19.25 -3.60 -14.25
CA SER A 146 18.39 -3.04 -13.19
C SER A 146 18.76 -1.57 -12.93
N LEU A 147 17.80 -0.82 -12.38
CA LEU A 147 17.95 0.57 -11.97
C LEU A 147 17.17 0.78 -10.67
N ASP A 148 17.87 1.09 -9.58
CA ASP A 148 17.26 1.34 -8.28
C ASP A 148 17.48 2.79 -7.86
N VAL A 149 16.41 3.52 -7.53
CA VAL A 149 16.47 4.90 -7.05
C VAL A 149 16.04 4.93 -5.59
N VAL A 150 16.95 5.25 -4.69
CA VAL A 150 16.65 5.42 -3.26
C VAL A 150 16.63 6.91 -2.95
N LEU A 151 15.51 7.43 -2.50
CA LEU A 151 15.34 8.82 -2.09
C LEU A 151 15.48 8.92 -0.58
N THR A 152 16.29 9.87 -0.15
CA THR A 152 16.49 10.26 1.24
C THR A 152 15.94 11.68 1.43
N ALA A 153 15.70 12.07 2.68
CA ALA A 153 15.10 13.38 2.98
C ALA A 153 15.76 14.53 2.18
N SER A 154 14.95 15.44 1.62
CA SER A 154 15.34 16.66 0.89
C SER A 154 15.97 16.50 -0.51
N ASN A 155 15.23 15.91 -1.47
CA ASN A 155 15.62 15.79 -2.89
C ASN A 155 17.03 15.22 -3.09
N ALA A 156 17.45 14.37 -2.16
CA ALA A 156 18.73 13.71 -2.17
C ALA A 156 18.48 12.23 -2.33
N GLY A 157 19.26 11.54 -3.15
CA GLY A 157 19.05 10.14 -3.37
C GLY A 157 20.23 9.49 -4.05
N THR A 158 20.07 8.21 -4.33
CA THR A 158 21.07 7.42 -5.04
C THR A 158 20.39 6.63 -6.13
N VAL A 159 20.95 6.68 -7.34
CA VAL A 159 20.60 5.80 -8.45
C VAL A 159 21.67 4.72 -8.56
N ASP A 160 21.30 3.45 -8.41
CA ASP A 160 22.18 2.31 -8.66
C ASP A 160 21.92 1.77 -10.07
N VAL A 161 22.98 1.74 -10.89
CA VAL A 161 22.99 1.13 -12.21
C VAL A 161 23.97 -0.05 -12.22
N ASP A 162 23.44 -1.28 -12.25
CA ASP A 162 24.24 -2.53 -12.30
C ASP A 162 25.30 -2.66 -11.17
N GLY A 163 24.97 -2.17 -9.96
CA GLY A 163 25.82 -2.20 -8.76
C GLY A 163 26.77 -1.01 -8.61
N SER A 164 26.58 0.04 -9.41
CA SER A 164 27.36 1.28 -9.41
C SER A 164 26.45 2.47 -9.12
N VAL A 165 26.81 3.26 -8.10
CA VAL A 165 25.91 4.26 -7.52
C VAL A 165 26.23 5.67 -8.01
N VAL A 166 25.18 6.39 -8.43
CA VAL A 166 25.13 7.84 -8.63
C VAL A 166 24.42 8.45 -7.44
N THR A 167 25.11 9.23 -6.61
CA THR A 167 24.49 10.00 -5.52
C THR A 167 24.08 11.36 -6.03
N PHE A 168 22.91 11.85 -5.63
CA PHE A 168 22.43 13.17 -5.98
C PHE A 168 21.88 13.91 -4.76
N THR A 169 21.92 15.23 -4.78
CA THR A 169 21.39 16.10 -3.72
C THR A 169 20.86 17.39 -4.32
N GLY A 170 19.66 17.80 -3.91
CA GLY A 170 19.01 18.98 -4.46
C GLY A 170 18.53 18.80 -5.89
N VAL A 171 18.23 17.58 -6.32
CA VAL A 171 17.81 17.27 -7.69
C VAL A 171 16.29 17.14 -7.76
N ALA A 172 15.69 17.82 -8.73
CA ALA A 172 14.25 17.84 -8.99
C ALA A 172 13.80 16.69 -9.88
N SER A 173 14.65 16.16 -10.76
CA SER A 173 14.28 14.98 -11.55
C SER A 173 15.42 14.05 -11.88
N VAL A 174 15.10 12.77 -12.01
CA VAL A 174 15.96 11.73 -12.57
C VAL A 174 15.27 11.16 -13.81
N ASP A 175 15.90 11.31 -14.98
CA ASP A 175 15.40 10.79 -16.24
C ASP A 175 16.31 9.66 -16.72
N SER A 176 15.74 8.49 -16.98
CA SER A 176 16.47 7.33 -17.53
C SER A 176 15.99 6.96 -18.93
N THR A 177 15.32 7.88 -19.64
CA THR A 177 14.99 7.69 -21.06
C THR A 177 16.26 7.49 -21.90
N GLY A 178 16.19 6.62 -22.91
CA GLY A 178 17.34 6.20 -23.71
C GLY A 178 18.05 4.94 -23.23
N LEU A 179 17.76 4.41 -22.03
CA LEU A 179 18.22 3.06 -21.66
C LEU A 179 17.34 1.99 -22.33
N ASP A 180 17.96 1.08 -23.08
CA ASP A 180 17.33 -0.13 -23.64
C ASP A 180 16.70 -0.98 -22.54
N SER A 181 15.58 -1.65 -22.87
CA SER A 181 14.70 -2.44 -22.00
C SER A 181 15.30 -2.86 -20.65
N LEU A 182 15.06 -2.03 -19.63
CA LEU A 182 15.29 -2.34 -18.22
C LEU A 182 14.41 -3.53 -17.82
N ASN A 183 14.99 -4.54 -17.16
CA ASN A 183 14.20 -5.70 -16.71
C ASN A 183 13.37 -5.41 -15.46
N SER A 184 13.86 -4.54 -14.58
CA SER A 184 13.20 -4.13 -13.33
C SER A 184 13.68 -2.75 -12.90
N GLN A 185 12.77 -1.98 -12.29
CA GLN A 185 13.01 -0.63 -11.76
C GLN A 185 12.39 -0.55 -10.36
N SER A 186 13.17 -0.08 -9.38
CA SER A 186 12.71 0.12 -8.00
C SER A 186 12.92 1.57 -7.59
N ILE A 187 11.92 2.16 -6.94
CA ILE A 187 12.04 3.48 -6.30
C ILE A 187 11.63 3.37 -4.84
N GLU A 188 12.50 3.78 -3.93
CA GLU A 188 12.25 3.85 -2.50
C GLU A 188 12.20 5.32 -2.08
N PHE A 189 11.10 5.72 -1.42
CA PHE A 189 10.90 7.07 -0.90
C PHE A 189 11.39 7.19 0.55
N ALA A 190 11.42 8.42 1.07
CA ALA A 190 12.04 8.68 2.36
C ALA A 190 11.07 8.36 3.51
N ASP A 191 11.56 8.33 4.76
CA ASP A 191 10.73 8.15 5.96
C ASP A 191 9.85 9.40 6.29
N THR A 192 9.10 9.93 5.31
CA THR A 192 8.15 11.03 5.45
C THR A 192 6.87 10.78 4.67
N ASP A 193 5.73 11.28 5.16
CA ASP A 193 4.46 11.27 4.41
C ASP A 193 4.64 11.83 2.97
N ASP A 194 4.50 10.96 1.97
CA ASP A 194 4.69 11.25 0.56
C ASP A 194 3.40 11.01 -0.26
N VAL A 195 3.16 11.85 -1.28
CA VAL A 195 2.08 11.63 -2.26
C VAL A 195 2.68 11.28 -3.61
N ILE A 196 2.67 9.99 -3.94
CA ILE A 196 3.29 9.42 -5.13
C ILE A 196 2.22 9.08 -6.18
N THR A 197 2.41 9.55 -7.41
CA THR A 197 1.51 9.26 -8.53
C THR A 197 2.28 8.62 -9.67
N ILE A 198 1.77 7.49 -10.17
CA ILE A 198 2.35 6.72 -11.27
C ILE A 198 1.45 6.88 -12.50
N THR A 199 2.00 7.44 -13.59
CA THR A 199 1.29 7.66 -14.84
C THR A 199 2.08 7.14 -16.03
N GLY A 200 1.67 6.00 -16.58
CA GLY A 200 2.35 5.41 -17.74
C GLY A 200 3.82 5.13 -17.42
N THR A 201 4.74 5.96 -17.92
CA THR A 201 6.18 5.83 -17.71
C THR A 201 6.79 6.90 -16.79
N SER A 202 5.96 7.63 -16.04
CA SER A 202 6.37 8.73 -15.17
C SER A 202 5.88 8.54 -13.74
N ILE A 203 6.70 8.97 -12.78
CA ILE A 203 6.44 8.93 -11.34
C ILE A 203 6.67 10.34 -10.80
N THR A 204 5.73 10.87 -10.04
CA THR A 204 5.82 12.21 -9.45
C THR A 204 5.50 12.16 -7.96
N SER A 205 6.23 12.89 -7.14
CA SER A 205 5.91 13.10 -5.72
C SER A 205 5.58 14.56 -5.37
N ASP A 206 4.96 14.80 -4.23
CA ASP A 206 4.70 16.16 -3.71
C ASP A 206 5.95 16.89 -3.20
N SER A 207 7.03 16.16 -2.94
CA SER A 207 8.39 16.67 -2.69
C SER A 207 9.06 17.31 -3.92
N SER A 208 8.34 17.51 -5.03
CA SER A 208 8.81 18.09 -6.30
C SER A 208 9.82 17.23 -7.08
N PHE A 209 9.92 15.94 -6.73
CA PHE A 209 10.73 14.97 -7.45
C PHE A 209 9.92 14.32 -8.59
N GLU A 210 10.50 14.29 -9.79
CA GLU A 210 9.95 13.58 -10.95
C GLU A 210 10.95 12.51 -11.43
N TYR A 211 10.44 11.32 -11.73
CA TYR A 211 11.20 10.25 -12.37
C TYR A 211 10.52 9.79 -13.66
N SER A 212 11.30 9.59 -14.73
CA SER A 212 10.80 9.13 -16.03
C SER A 212 11.69 8.08 -16.68
N ALA A 213 11.05 7.17 -17.41
CA ALA A 213 11.72 6.16 -18.24
C ALA A 213 10.98 5.96 -19.58
N ASP A 214 11.58 5.22 -20.53
CA ASP A 214 10.97 4.95 -21.83
C ASP A 214 9.88 3.87 -21.77
N THR A 215 10.13 2.79 -21.03
CA THR A 215 9.18 1.70 -20.83
C THR A 215 9.40 1.03 -19.48
N PHE A 216 8.30 0.66 -18.82
CA PHE A 216 8.29 -0.20 -17.65
C PHE A 216 7.75 -1.57 -18.05
N THR A 217 8.49 -2.65 -17.81
CA THR A 217 7.95 -4.02 -17.87
C THR A 217 7.28 -4.42 -16.55
N SER A 218 7.80 -3.88 -15.45
CA SER A 218 7.28 -3.95 -14.10
C SER A 218 7.89 -2.77 -13.33
N LEU A 219 7.12 -2.16 -12.44
CA LEU A 219 7.57 -1.06 -11.60
C LEU A 219 7.42 -1.45 -10.13
N THR A 220 8.47 -1.26 -9.33
CA THR A 220 8.44 -1.37 -7.87
C THR A 220 8.54 0.02 -7.25
N VAL A 221 7.63 0.35 -6.34
CA VAL A 221 7.66 1.58 -5.56
C VAL A 221 7.46 1.26 -4.08
N ASP A 222 8.29 1.83 -3.23
CA ASP A 222 8.22 1.74 -1.78
C ASP A 222 8.06 3.16 -1.19
N GLY A 223 7.02 3.38 -0.38
CA GLY A 223 6.75 4.65 0.30
C GLY A 223 7.79 4.97 1.37
N GLY A 224 8.37 3.94 1.98
CA GLY A 224 9.37 4.09 3.03
C GLY A 224 8.71 4.16 4.40
N GLY A 225 8.59 5.34 4.98
CA GLY A 225 7.92 5.51 6.26
C GLY A 225 7.14 6.80 6.28
N GLY A 226 6.13 6.92 7.15
CA GLY A 226 5.13 7.98 7.02
C GLY A 226 3.80 7.40 6.59
N ASN A 227 2.81 8.27 6.38
CA ASN A 227 1.50 7.89 5.86
C ASN A 227 1.46 8.26 4.39
N ASP A 228 1.80 7.30 3.55
CA ASP A 228 2.06 7.51 2.14
C ASP A 228 0.81 7.25 1.31
N LYS A 229 0.70 7.98 0.21
CA LYS A 229 -0.31 7.70 -0.80
C LYS A 229 0.36 7.37 -2.12
N ILE A 230 0.25 6.12 -2.54
CA ILE A 230 0.77 5.63 -3.81
C ILE A 230 -0.39 5.35 -4.76
N ASP A 231 -0.53 6.20 -5.78
CA ASP A 231 -1.63 6.16 -6.76
C ASP A 231 -1.13 5.64 -8.13
N ALA A 232 -1.37 4.35 -8.40
CA ALA A 232 -1.08 3.70 -9.68
C ALA A 232 -2.34 3.50 -10.54
N THR A 233 -3.44 4.18 -10.25
CA THR A 233 -4.72 3.96 -10.97
C THR A 233 -4.67 4.28 -12.46
N ALA A 234 -3.70 5.09 -12.89
CA ALA A 234 -3.44 5.39 -14.30
C ALA A 234 -2.45 4.41 -14.97
N SER A 235 -1.89 3.45 -14.22
CA SER A 235 -1.01 2.42 -14.74
C SER A 235 -1.78 1.37 -15.53
N SER A 236 -1.24 1.00 -16.69
CA SER A 236 -1.74 -0.10 -17.52
C SER A 236 -0.77 -1.29 -17.55
N ILE A 237 0.18 -1.32 -16.61
CA ILE A 237 1.16 -2.39 -16.44
C ILE A 237 1.12 -2.89 -14.98
N PRO A 238 1.63 -4.10 -14.72
CA PRO A 238 1.81 -4.59 -13.36
C PRO A 238 2.70 -3.66 -12.52
N VAL A 239 2.25 -3.33 -11.32
CA VAL A 239 3.02 -2.62 -10.30
C VAL A 239 3.24 -3.48 -9.05
N THR A 240 4.37 -3.26 -8.39
CA THR A 240 4.64 -3.73 -7.03
C THR A 240 4.71 -2.52 -6.12
N LEU A 241 3.76 -2.37 -5.21
CA LEU A 241 3.70 -1.24 -4.29
C LEU A 241 3.94 -1.73 -2.86
N SER A 242 4.78 -1.01 -2.12
CA SER A 242 4.99 -1.15 -0.68
C SER A 242 4.66 0.18 -0.03
N GLY A 243 3.80 0.17 1.00
CA GLY A 243 3.51 1.36 1.81
C GLY A 243 4.70 1.66 2.73
N GLY A 244 5.01 0.70 3.59
CA GLY A 244 6.15 0.77 4.49
C GLY A 244 5.67 0.99 5.92
N ALA A 245 6.23 1.93 6.65
CA ALA A 245 5.83 2.17 8.03
C ALA A 245 4.86 3.35 8.17
N GLY A 246 3.60 3.10 8.50
CA GLY A 246 2.57 4.10 8.79
C GLY A 246 1.24 3.70 8.16
N ASN A 247 0.26 4.61 8.14
CA ASN A 247 -1.07 4.28 7.63
C ASN A 247 -1.19 4.72 6.16
N ASP A 248 -0.95 3.79 5.26
CA ASP A 248 -0.75 4.06 3.85
C ASP A 248 -2.02 3.88 3.01
N THR A 249 -2.01 4.46 1.81
CA THR A 249 -3.04 4.26 0.80
C THR A 249 -2.41 3.82 -0.51
N LEU A 250 -2.62 2.56 -0.86
CA LEU A 250 -2.08 1.93 -2.07
C LEU A 250 -3.21 1.68 -3.06
N LEU A 251 -3.09 2.25 -4.26
CA LEU A 251 -4.08 2.10 -5.32
C LEU A 251 -3.42 1.49 -6.57
N GLY A 252 -3.79 0.27 -6.91
CA GLY A 252 -3.37 -0.43 -8.12
C GLY A 252 -4.04 0.11 -9.39
N GLY A 253 -3.61 -0.44 -10.52
CA GLY A 253 -4.02 -0.08 -11.85
C GLY A 253 -5.04 -1.04 -12.44
N SER A 254 -4.90 -1.33 -13.73
CA SER A 254 -5.77 -2.25 -14.48
C SER A 254 -5.09 -3.59 -14.83
N SER A 255 -3.95 -3.88 -14.21
CA SER A 255 -3.14 -5.09 -14.46
C SER A 255 -3.03 -5.90 -13.18
N ASP A 256 -2.48 -7.11 -13.29
CA ASP A 256 -2.23 -7.97 -12.13
C ASP A 256 -1.12 -7.37 -11.25
N ASP A 257 -1.51 -6.72 -10.15
CA ASP A 257 -0.64 -5.94 -9.28
C ASP A 257 -0.29 -6.68 -7.97
N ASN A 258 0.79 -6.27 -7.31
CA ASN A 258 1.19 -6.76 -5.98
C ASN A 258 1.34 -5.59 -5.01
N LEU A 259 0.48 -5.53 -3.98
CA LEU A 259 0.41 -4.41 -3.06
C LEU A 259 0.61 -4.91 -1.63
N THR A 260 1.54 -4.30 -0.89
CA THR A 260 1.87 -4.65 0.49
C THR A 260 1.82 -3.40 1.38
N GLY A 261 1.00 -3.41 2.43
CA GLY A 261 0.88 -2.32 3.40
C GLY A 261 2.11 -2.19 4.30
N ASN A 262 2.38 -3.27 5.05
CA ASN A 262 3.43 -3.45 6.07
C ASN A 262 2.97 -3.03 7.48
N ASP A 263 3.58 -2.00 8.10
CA ASP A 263 3.25 -1.64 9.49
C ASP A 263 2.25 -0.48 9.49
N GLY A 264 1.08 -0.60 10.10
CA GLY A 264 0.09 0.47 10.26
C GLY A 264 -1.28 0.12 9.70
N ASP A 265 -2.27 0.99 9.87
CA ASP A 265 -3.63 0.72 9.39
C ASP A 265 -3.78 1.18 7.93
N ASP A 266 -3.63 0.24 7.00
CA ASP A 266 -3.50 0.53 5.57
C ASP A 266 -4.82 0.45 4.80
N THR A 267 -4.87 1.20 3.70
CA THR A 267 -5.95 1.07 2.70
C THR A 267 -5.37 0.64 1.37
N ILE A 268 -5.68 -0.59 0.97
CA ILE A 268 -5.17 -1.22 -0.25
C ILE A 268 -6.33 -1.49 -1.22
N ASN A 269 -6.17 -1.12 -2.48
CA ASN A 269 -7.13 -1.41 -3.54
C ASN A 269 -6.41 -1.89 -4.80
N GLY A 270 -6.61 -3.15 -5.20
CA GLY A 270 -5.98 -3.75 -6.37
C GLY A 270 -6.43 -3.13 -7.70
N GLY A 271 -7.68 -2.68 -7.77
CA GLY A 271 -8.22 -2.04 -8.97
C GLY A 271 -8.83 -3.07 -9.91
N GLY A 272 -8.15 -3.41 -11.01
CA GLY A 272 -8.58 -4.50 -11.86
C GLY A 272 -7.39 -5.30 -12.36
N GLY A 273 -7.57 -6.57 -12.63
CA GLY A 273 -6.46 -7.51 -12.71
C GLY A 273 -6.69 -8.65 -11.74
N ASN A 274 -5.77 -9.61 -11.70
CA ASN A 274 -5.74 -10.61 -10.64
C ASN A 274 -4.68 -10.15 -9.63
N ASP A 275 -5.13 -9.49 -8.57
CA ASP A 275 -4.24 -8.74 -7.70
C ASP A 275 -3.83 -9.57 -6.48
N SER A 276 -2.64 -9.28 -5.94
CA SER A 276 -2.13 -9.83 -4.68
C SER A 276 -2.01 -8.70 -3.66
N LEU A 277 -2.79 -8.79 -2.58
CA LEU A 277 -2.89 -7.77 -1.54
C LEU A 277 -2.46 -8.37 -0.20
N THR A 278 -1.56 -7.69 0.50
CA THR A 278 -1.12 -8.07 1.85
C THR A 278 -1.14 -6.85 2.76
N GLY A 279 -1.87 -6.90 3.87
CA GLY A 279 -1.89 -5.84 4.89
C GLY A 279 -0.64 -5.90 5.78
N ASN A 280 -0.46 -7.03 6.48
CA ASN A 280 0.51 -7.28 7.54
C ASN A 280 0.06 -6.75 8.91
N ASP A 281 0.79 -5.84 9.57
CA ASP A 281 0.51 -5.44 10.95
C ASP A 281 -0.41 -4.21 10.95
N GLY A 282 -1.64 -4.28 11.46
CA GLY A 282 -2.54 -3.14 11.54
C GLY A 282 -4.01 -3.51 11.33
N GLU A 283 -4.93 -2.56 11.50
CA GLU A 283 -6.33 -2.75 11.10
C GLU A 283 -6.50 -2.35 9.63
N ASP A 284 -6.30 -3.30 8.72
CA ASP A 284 -6.17 -3.02 7.30
C ASP A 284 -7.50 -3.09 6.54
N ARG A 285 -7.57 -2.35 5.44
CA ARG A 285 -8.71 -2.35 4.53
C ARG A 285 -8.31 -2.75 3.12
N LEU A 286 -8.60 -3.99 2.75
CA LEU A 286 -8.19 -4.59 1.48
C LEU A 286 -9.38 -4.71 0.52
N ILE A 287 -9.28 -4.12 -0.67
CA ILE A 287 -10.23 -4.31 -1.77
C ILE A 287 -9.55 -4.98 -2.95
N GLY A 288 -9.97 -6.18 -3.34
CA GLY A 288 -9.47 -6.87 -4.54
C GLY A 288 -9.77 -6.07 -5.81
N GLY A 289 -11.06 -5.87 -6.10
CA GLY A 289 -11.50 -5.02 -7.20
C GLY A 289 -12.13 -5.81 -8.34
N SER A 290 -11.45 -5.99 -9.47
CA SER A 290 -11.99 -6.69 -10.63
C SER A 290 -11.03 -7.73 -11.17
N GLY A 291 -11.28 -8.98 -10.85
CA GLY A 291 -10.53 -10.12 -11.38
C GLY A 291 -10.36 -11.12 -10.26
N VAL A 292 -9.46 -12.08 -10.38
CA VAL A 292 -9.31 -13.12 -9.35
C VAL A 292 -8.24 -12.70 -8.36
N ASP A 293 -8.68 -12.15 -7.24
CA ASP A 293 -7.78 -11.49 -6.29
C ASP A 293 -7.43 -12.40 -5.12
N THR A 294 -6.23 -12.23 -4.58
CA THR A 294 -5.79 -12.81 -3.31
C THR A 294 -5.54 -11.69 -2.32
N ALA A 295 -6.20 -11.72 -1.16
CA ALA A 295 -6.01 -10.74 -0.10
C ALA A 295 -5.71 -11.46 1.23
N SER A 296 -4.69 -10.99 1.93
CA SER A 296 -4.31 -11.42 3.27
C SER A 296 -4.28 -10.20 4.18
N GLY A 297 -5.12 -10.16 5.21
CA GLY A 297 -5.17 -9.07 6.19
C GLY A 297 -3.86 -9.03 6.99
N GLY A 298 -3.61 -10.05 7.80
CA GLY A 298 -2.37 -10.16 8.57
C GLY A 298 -2.66 -10.21 10.05
N ALA A 299 -2.13 -9.28 10.84
CA ALA A 299 -2.37 -9.15 12.26
C ALA A 299 -3.13 -7.86 12.55
N GLY A 300 -4.24 -7.95 13.24
CA GLY A 300 -5.15 -6.83 13.50
C GLY A 300 -6.56 -7.19 13.06
N ASP A 301 -7.52 -6.30 13.30
CA ASP A 301 -8.93 -6.55 12.94
C ASP A 301 -9.16 -5.99 11.53
N ASP A 302 -9.05 -6.85 10.50
CA ASP A 302 -9.02 -6.42 9.11
C ASP A 302 -10.40 -6.37 8.46
N VAL A 303 -10.54 -5.56 7.40
CA VAL A 303 -11.74 -5.51 6.55
C VAL A 303 -11.38 -5.88 5.12
N LEU A 304 -11.82 -7.06 4.71
CA LEU A 304 -11.59 -7.59 3.37
C LEU A 304 -12.85 -7.41 2.52
N THR A 305 -12.63 -7.06 1.26
CA THR A 305 -13.67 -6.94 0.25
C THR A 305 -13.13 -7.52 -1.05
N GLY A 306 -13.74 -8.60 -1.53
CA GLY A 306 -13.36 -9.19 -2.80
C GLY A 306 -13.65 -8.20 -3.93
N GLN A 307 -14.93 -7.88 -4.11
CA GLN A 307 -15.47 -7.21 -5.30
C GLN A 307 -15.08 -7.88 -6.63
N GLY A 308 -15.99 -7.89 -7.61
CA GLY A 308 -15.71 -8.46 -8.93
C GLY A 308 -15.25 -9.93 -8.88
N GLY A 309 -14.62 -10.40 -9.96
CA GLY A 309 -13.88 -11.66 -9.93
C GLY A 309 -14.66 -12.97 -9.91
N PHE A 310 -13.99 -14.04 -10.33
CA PHE A 310 -14.46 -15.40 -10.09
C PHE A 310 -13.45 -16.09 -9.16
N ALA A 311 -13.82 -16.30 -7.90
CA ALA A 311 -13.06 -17.07 -6.92
C ALA A 311 -11.84 -16.40 -6.28
N ASN A 312 -12.08 -15.24 -5.67
CA ASN A 312 -11.11 -14.57 -4.80
C ASN A 312 -10.76 -15.44 -3.59
N VAL A 313 -9.53 -15.29 -3.09
CA VAL A 313 -9.05 -15.92 -1.86
C VAL A 313 -8.82 -14.84 -0.83
N LEU A 314 -9.59 -14.87 0.26
CA LEU A 314 -9.56 -13.86 1.32
C LEU A 314 -9.20 -14.54 2.64
N ASP A 315 -8.06 -14.14 3.20
CA ASP A 315 -7.56 -14.60 4.50
C ASP A 315 -7.52 -13.39 5.44
N GLY A 316 -8.28 -13.40 6.54
CA GLY A 316 -8.24 -12.34 7.54
C GLY A 316 -6.91 -12.34 8.26
N GLY A 317 -6.69 -13.34 9.12
CA GLY A 317 -5.40 -13.64 9.70
C GLY A 317 -5.50 -13.76 11.22
N GLU A 318 -4.63 -13.07 11.95
CA GLU A 318 -4.71 -12.93 13.39
C GLU A 318 -5.58 -11.72 13.76
N GLY A 319 -6.80 -11.93 14.23
CA GLY A 319 -7.67 -10.81 14.61
C GLY A 319 -9.12 -11.23 14.72
N ASN A 320 -10.01 -10.25 14.70
CA ASN A 320 -11.43 -10.44 14.38
C ASN A 320 -11.70 -9.82 13.01
N ASP A 321 -11.60 -10.63 11.98
CA ASP A 321 -11.59 -10.13 10.62
C ASP A 321 -12.99 -10.09 10.02
N THR A 322 -13.24 -9.05 9.22
CA THR A 322 -14.54 -8.78 8.62
C THR A 322 -14.51 -8.97 7.12
N ILE A 323 -15.31 -9.90 6.61
CA ILE A 323 -15.68 -9.90 5.19
C ILE A 323 -16.81 -8.91 4.95
N LYS A 324 -16.65 -8.03 3.96
CA LYS A 324 -17.68 -7.06 3.57
C LYS A 324 -18.00 -7.17 2.09
N GLU A 325 -19.27 -7.42 1.78
CA GLU A 325 -19.75 -7.48 0.41
C GLU A 325 -21.09 -6.78 0.23
N SER A 326 -21.29 -6.24 -0.96
CA SER A 326 -22.56 -5.61 -1.33
C SER A 326 -22.91 -5.85 -2.80
N GLY A 327 -24.15 -6.19 -3.08
CA GLY A 327 -24.63 -6.38 -4.44
C GLY A 327 -26.11 -6.72 -4.50
N ASP A 328 -26.74 -6.39 -5.62
CA ASP A 328 -28.12 -6.80 -5.94
C ASP A 328 -28.15 -8.26 -6.38
N THR A 329 -27.84 -9.17 -5.45
CA THR A 329 -27.69 -10.60 -5.69
C THR A 329 -27.91 -11.40 -4.40
N ASP A 330 -28.19 -12.69 -4.58
CA ASP A 330 -28.27 -13.63 -3.47
C ASP A 330 -26.87 -13.94 -2.92
N PHE A 331 -26.77 -14.06 -1.60
CA PHE A 331 -25.56 -14.44 -0.89
C PHE A 331 -25.78 -15.72 -0.08
N THR A 332 -24.83 -16.65 -0.13
CA THR A 332 -24.74 -17.79 0.77
C THR A 332 -23.38 -17.79 1.44
N LEU A 333 -23.35 -17.63 2.76
CA LEU A 333 -22.16 -17.56 3.58
C LEU A 333 -22.03 -18.80 4.46
N ILE A 334 -20.87 -19.44 4.39
CA ILE A 334 -20.40 -20.47 5.32
C ILE A 334 -18.98 -20.14 5.75
N ASP A 335 -18.48 -20.76 6.82
CA ASP A 335 -17.13 -20.50 7.36
C ASP A 335 -16.00 -20.51 6.30
N ALA A 336 -16.12 -21.38 5.29
CA ALA A 336 -15.09 -21.54 4.27
C ALA A 336 -15.33 -20.73 3.00
N SER A 337 -16.51 -20.13 2.80
CA SER A 337 -16.82 -19.47 1.53
C SER A 337 -18.00 -18.53 1.56
N LEU A 338 -17.94 -17.48 0.74
CA LEU A 338 -19.06 -16.62 0.39
C LEU A 338 -19.41 -16.79 -1.08
N THR A 339 -20.62 -17.26 -1.38
CA THR A 339 -21.14 -17.32 -2.75
C THR A 339 -22.08 -16.15 -3.00
N GLY A 340 -21.85 -15.39 -4.07
CA GLY A 340 -22.66 -14.24 -4.49
C GLY A 340 -22.88 -14.26 -6.00
N GLY A 341 -24.13 -14.36 -6.45
CA GLY A 341 -24.46 -14.45 -7.87
C GLY A 341 -23.76 -15.62 -8.58
N GLN A 342 -22.77 -15.34 -9.42
CA GLN A 342 -22.01 -16.34 -10.20
C GLN A 342 -20.58 -16.57 -9.68
N SER A 343 -20.21 -16.03 -8.51
CA SER A 343 -18.88 -16.16 -7.92
C SER A 343 -18.93 -16.79 -6.53
N THR A 344 -17.86 -17.51 -6.17
CA THR A 344 -17.66 -18.09 -4.84
C THR A 344 -16.29 -17.72 -4.35
N GLN A 345 -16.19 -16.91 -3.30
CA GLN A 345 -14.96 -16.49 -2.64
C GLN A 345 -14.56 -17.56 -1.61
N LEU A 346 -13.27 -17.87 -1.52
CA LEU A 346 -12.72 -18.73 -0.47
C LEU A 346 -12.35 -17.88 0.73
N LEU A 347 -12.81 -18.28 1.91
CA LEU A 347 -12.57 -17.56 3.16
C LEU A 347 -11.70 -18.40 4.10
N THR A 348 -10.75 -17.75 4.75
CA THR A 348 -10.03 -18.29 5.91
C THR A 348 -9.89 -17.21 6.98
N SER A 349 -9.97 -17.61 8.24
CA SER A 349 -9.75 -16.70 9.38
C SER A 349 -10.66 -15.47 9.32
N ILE A 350 -11.98 -15.68 9.20
CA ILE A 350 -12.99 -14.61 9.16
C ILE A 350 -14.01 -14.86 10.27
N GLU A 351 -14.14 -13.89 11.18
CA GLU A 351 -15.00 -13.98 12.36
C GLU A 351 -16.28 -13.14 12.22
N LEU A 352 -16.26 -12.13 11.34
CA LEU A 352 -17.34 -11.18 11.14
C LEU A 352 -17.73 -11.08 9.66
N ALA A 353 -19.02 -10.87 9.40
CA ALA A 353 -19.49 -10.63 8.03
C ALA A 353 -20.49 -9.48 7.96
N ILE A 354 -20.32 -8.61 6.95
CA ILE A 354 -21.27 -7.56 6.61
C ILE A 354 -21.71 -7.76 5.17
N LEU A 355 -22.95 -8.21 4.99
CA LEU A 355 -23.53 -8.48 3.67
C LEU A 355 -24.69 -7.54 3.42
N THR A 356 -24.69 -6.89 2.26
CA THR A 356 -25.74 -5.94 1.86
C THR A 356 -26.29 -6.29 0.49
N GLY A 357 -27.61 -6.50 0.41
CA GLY A 357 -28.35 -6.67 -0.83
C GLY A 357 -28.43 -5.39 -1.66
N GLY A 358 -29.40 -5.35 -2.56
CA GLY A 358 -29.59 -4.32 -3.56
C GLY A 358 -31.01 -3.77 -3.59
N ALA A 359 -31.57 -3.66 -4.78
CA ALA A 359 -32.91 -3.07 -4.96
C ALA A 359 -33.95 -4.10 -5.41
N GLY A 360 -33.52 -5.31 -5.72
CA GLY A 360 -34.37 -6.45 -5.95
C GLY A 360 -34.39 -7.38 -4.75
N ASN A 361 -35.32 -8.32 -4.79
CA ASN A 361 -35.48 -9.36 -3.78
C ASN A 361 -34.21 -10.22 -3.72
N ASN A 362 -33.55 -10.25 -2.57
CA ASN A 362 -32.32 -10.99 -2.34
C ASN A 362 -32.52 -12.02 -1.23
N THR A 363 -31.89 -13.18 -1.41
CA THR A 363 -31.72 -14.18 -0.35
C THR A 363 -30.30 -14.06 0.21
N ILE A 364 -30.17 -13.72 1.48
CA ILE A 364 -28.89 -13.68 2.20
C ILE A 364 -28.95 -14.76 3.29
N ASP A 365 -28.30 -15.88 3.03
CA ASP A 365 -28.26 -17.04 3.93
C ASP A 365 -26.88 -17.19 4.55
N ALA A 366 -26.74 -16.85 5.84
CA ALA A 366 -25.53 -17.05 6.62
C ALA A 366 -25.61 -18.24 7.58
N SER A 367 -26.55 -19.18 7.35
CA SER A 367 -26.83 -20.26 8.29
C SER A 367 -25.68 -21.24 8.52
N GLY A 368 -24.69 -21.29 7.63
CA GLY A 368 -23.49 -22.09 7.79
C GLY A 368 -22.26 -21.31 8.28
N PHE A 369 -22.43 -20.04 8.69
CA PHE A 369 -21.37 -19.22 9.25
C PHE A 369 -21.41 -19.25 10.79
N SER A 370 -20.24 -19.42 11.39
CA SER A 370 -20.03 -19.57 12.82
C SER A 370 -19.55 -18.29 13.50
N GLY A 371 -19.42 -17.19 12.77
CA GLY A 371 -19.14 -15.86 13.28
C GLY A 371 -20.41 -15.00 13.46
N GLN A 372 -20.24 -13.72 13.79
CA GLN A 372 -21.34 -12.74 13.86
C GLN A 372 -21.56 -12.08 12.50
N THR A 373 -22.82 -11.85 12.16
CA THR A 373 -23.22 -11.26 10.89
C THR A 373 -24.01 -9.97 11.05
N THR A 374 -23.83 -9.06 10.10
CA THR A 374 -24.72 -7.94 9.84
C THR A 374 -25.27 -8.06 8.43
N LEU A 375 -26.55 -8.40 8.32
CA LEU A 375 -27.24 -8.62 7.05
C LEU A 375 -28.21 -7.47 6.77
N LYS A 376 -28.20 -6.96 5.54
CA LYS A 376 -29.09 -5.88 5.09
C LYS A 376 -29.71 -6.21 3.76
N GLY A 377 -31.04 -6.22 3.66
CA GLY A 377 -31.78 -6.43 2.42
C GLY A 377 -31.77 -5.20 1.50
N LEU A 378 -32.22 -4.06 2.04
CA LEU A 378 -32.42 -2.75 1.41
C LEU A 378 -33.81 -2.59 0.77
N ASP A 379 -33.93 -2.48 -0.56
CA ASP A 379 -35.24 -2.42 -1.21
C ASP A 379 -35.54 -3.79 -1.83
N GLY A 380 -36.77 -4.28 -1.73
CA GLY A 380 -37.17 -5.57 -2.28
C GLY A 380 -37.78 -6.46 -1.21
N ASP A 381 -38.45 -7.53 -1.60
CA ASP A 381 -38.93 -8.51 -0.62
C ASP A 381 -37.79 -9.51 -0.34
N ASP A 382 -37.03 -9.29 0.73
CA ASP A 382 -35.78 -9.99 1.02
C ASP A 382 -35.96 -11.17 1.99
N SER A 383 -35.05 -12.15 1.92
CA SER A 383 -34.96 -13.26 2.85
C SER A 383 -33.59 -13.27 3.53
N LEU A 384 -33.53 -12.94 4.82
CA LEU A 384 -32.31 -12.82 5.60
C LEU A 384 -32.25 -13.91 6.68
N VAL A 385 -31.20 -14.72 6.70
CA VAL A 385 -31.00 -15.78 7.70
C VAL A 385 -29.65 -15.61 8.36
N GLY A 386 -29.65 -15.42 9.68
CA GLY A 386 -28.46 -15.33 10.52
C GLY A 386 -27.70 -16.66 10.67
N GLY A 387 -26.57 -16.58 11.35
CA GLY A 387 -25.69 -17.69 11.72
C GLY A 387 -26.12 -18.35 13.02
N SER A 388 -25.16 -18.48 13.94
CA SER A 388 -25.35 -19.10 15.27
C SER A 388 -24.83 -18.24 16.42
N ASN A 389 -24.53 -16.97 16.14
CA ASN A 389 -24.11 -15.98 17.13
C ASN A 389 -25.07 -14.80 17.10
N ASP A 390 -24.89 -13.87 18.03
CA ASP A 390 -25.62 -12.61 18.13
C ASP A 390 -25.55 -11.82 16.80
N ASP A 391 -26.56 -11.91 15.96
CA ASP A 391 -26.59 -11.34 14.61
C ASP A 391 -27.38 -10.03 14.55
N THR A 392 -27.15 -9.24 13.49
CA THR A 392 -27.94 -8.05 13.18
C THR A 392 -28.57 -8.15 11.79
N LEU A 393 -29.89 -8.25 11.73
CA LEU A 393 -30.64 -8.38 10.48
C LEU A 393 -31.49 -7.13 10.23
N ARG A 394 -31.45 -6.61 9.00
CA ARG A 394 -32.23 -5.43 8.59
C ARG A 394 -32.86 -5.61 7.20
N GLY A 395 -34.18 -5.75 7.13
CA GLY A 395 -34.91 -5.84 5.86
C GLY A 395 -34.87 -4.52 5.08
N ASN A 396 -35.33 -3.45 5.75
CA ASN A 396 -35.55 -2.09 5.27
C ASN A 396 -36.88 -1.88 4.52
N ASN A 397 -36.97 -1.94 3.20
CA ASN A 397 -38.23 -1.69 2.47
C ASN A 397 -38.62 -2.92 1.65
N GLY A 398 -39.87 -3.34 1.77
CA GLY A 398 -40.41 -4.52 1.11
C GLY A 398 -40.95 -5.48 2.15
N ASN A 399 -41.60 -6.56 1.72
CA ASN A 399 -42.15 -7.55 2.63
C ASN A 399 -41.07 -8.61 2.90
N ASP A 400 -40.35 -8.44 3.99
CA ASP A 400 -39.12 -9.18 4.27
C ASP A 400 -39.38 -10.40 5.16
N THR A 401 -38.52 -11.42 5.04
CA THR A 401 -38.45 -12.58 5.94
C THR A 401 -37.09 -12.58 6.64
N LEU A 402 -37.07 -12.46 7.97
CA LEU A 402 -35.84 -12.37 8.76
C LEU A 402 -35.81 -13.46 9.84
N ILE A 403 -34.74 -14.24 9.90
CA ILE A 403 -34.57 -15.35 10.85
C ILE A 403 -33.22 -15.19 11.56
N GLY A 404 -33.22 -14.92 12.87
CA GLY A 404 -32.02 -14.75 13.70
C GLY A 404 -31.27 -16.05 13.95
N ARG A 405 -32.00 -17.09 14.36
CA ARG A 405 -31.55 -18.44 14.72
C ARG A 405 -30.97 -18.51 16.13
N GLU A 406 -29.70 -18.88 16.32
CA GLU A 406 -29.11 -19.01 17.66
C GLU A 406 -28.32 -17.74 17.95
N GLY A 407 -28.42 -17.21 19.17
CA GLY A 407 -27.73 -15.96 19.52
C GLY A 407 -28.70 -14.97 20.16
N ASN A 408 -28.20 -13.86 20.68
CA ASN A 408 -29.05 -12.75 21.08
C ASN A 408 -29.13 -11.78 19.90
N ASP A 409 -30.15 -11.92 19.08
CA ASP A 409 -30.22 -11.29 17.78
C ASP A 409 -30.90 -9.91 17.83
N TYR A 410 -30.50 -9.05 16.90
CA TYR A 410 -31.14 -7.77 16.66
C TYR A 410 -31.78 -7.75 15.27
N VAL A 411 -33.11 -7.90 15.24
CA VAL A 411 -33.88 -8.09 14.00
C VAL A 411 -34.84 -6.93 13.78
N HIS A 412 -34.61 -6.18 12.69
CA HIS A 412 -35.39 -5.01 12.32
C HIS A 412 -35.91 -5.15 10.89
N SER A 413 -37.21 -5.39 10.70
CA SER A 413 -37.75 -5.63 9.36
C SER A 413 -37.91 -4.33 8.57
N GLY A 414 -38.65 -3.33 9.05
CA GLY A 414 -38.66 -1.99 8.46
C GLY A 414 -40.01 -1.55 7.89
N ARG A 415 -40.16 -1.43 6.58
CA ARG A 415 -41.41 -1.06 5.94
C ARG A 415 -41.89 -2.20 5.06
N GLY A 416 -43.07 -2.71 5.35
CA GLY A 416 -43.67 -3.81 4.62
C GLY A 416 -44.48 -4.66 5.58
N ASP A 417 -45.22 -5.62 5.04
CA ASP A 417 -45.83 -6.65 5.87
C ASP A 417 -44.80 -7.77 6.05
N ASP A 418 -44.07 -7.76 7.18
CA ASP A 418 -42.86 -8.56 7.36
C ASP A 418 -43.07 -9.82 8.21
N GLY A 419 -42.20 -10.81 8.02
CA GLY A 419 -42.10 -12.01 8.87
C GLY A 419 -40.76 -12.06 9.59
N MET A 420 -40.77 -12.19 10.93
CA MET A 420 -39.57 -12.32 11.74
C MET A 420 -39.63 -13.50 12.72
N CYS A 421 -38.49 -14.13 12.92
CA CYS A 421 -38.26 -15.17 13.94
C CYS A 421 -36.91 -14.92 14.63
N GLY A 422 -36.90 -14.78 15.96
CA GLY A 422 -35.69 -14.60 16.76
C GLY A 422 -34.92 -15.91 16.80
N GLY A 423 -35.55 -16.94 17.36
CA GLY A 423 -35.02 -18.30 17.36
C GLY A 423 -34.69 -18.75 18.78
N THR A 424 -33.43 -18.85 19.15
CA THR A 424 -33.01 -19.17 20.51
C THR A 424 -32.01 -18.15 21.02
N GLY A 425 -32.22 -17.64 22.23
CA GLY A 425 -31.42 -16.57 22.82
C GLY A 425 -32.34 -15.47 23.33
N ASN A 426 -31.81 -14.31 23.72
CA ASN A 426 -32.64 -13.20 24.16
C ASN A 426 -32.66 -12.15 23.06
N ASP A 427 -33.67 -12.23 22.21
CA ASP A 427 -33.72 -11.52 20.96
C ASP A 427 -34.42 -10.17 21.09
N THR A 428 -34.08 -9.23 20.20
CA THR A 428 -34.76 -7.95 20.06
C THR A 428 -35.33 -7.82 18.66
N LEU A 429 -36.66 -7.89 18.55
CA LEU A 429 -37.38 -7.88 17.29
C LEU A 429 -38.26 -6.64 17.16
N ASN A 430 -38.21 -5.98 16.00
CA ASN A 430 -38.97 -4.76 15.74
C ASN A 430 -39.51 -4.69 14.30
N GLY A 431 -40.83 -4.79 14.15
CA GLY A 431 -41.52 -4.79 12.85
C GLY A 431 -41.52 -3.43 12.16
N ASN A 432 -41.62 -2.37 12.96
CA ASN A 432 -41.70 -0.97 12.54
C ASN A 432 -42.99 -0.62 11.79
N SER A 433 -43.14 -0.86 10.48
CA SER A 433 -44.27 -0.33 9.71
C SER A 433 -44.85 -1.33 8.72
N GLY A 434 -46.10 -1.71 8.94
CA GLY A 434 -46.86 -2.65 8.12
C GLY A 434 -47.49 -3.69 9.03
N ASN A 435 -48.14 -4.71 8.49
CA ASN A 435 -48.77 -5.75 9.30
C ASN A 435 -47.78 -6.87 9.50
N ASP A 436 -47.05 -6.80 10.60
CA ASP A 436 -45.89 -7.64 10.83
C ASP A 436 -46.26 -8.90 11.59
N SER A 437 -45.46 -9.94 11.44
CA SER A 437 -45.58 -11.16 12.21
C SER A 437 -44.26 -11.55 12.83
N ILE A 438 -44.28 -11.68 14.16
CA ILE A 438 -43.08 -11.71 14.99
C ILE A 438 -43.15 -12.92 15.93
N LEU A 439 -42.18 -13.81 15.80
CA LEU A 439 -41.93 -14.91 16.75
C LEU A 439 -40.66 -14.61 17.54
N GLY A 440 -40.74 -14.59 18.87
CA GLY A 440 -39.57 -14.48 19.75
C GLY A 440 -38.73 -15.74 19.68
N GLY A 441 -39.32 -16.85 20.14
CA GLY A 441 -38.67 -18.15 20.15
C GLY A 441 -38.34 -18.57 21.58
N ALA A 442 -37.18 -19.18 21.78
CA ALA A 442 -36.75 -19.62 23.10
C ALA A 442 -35.77 -18.63 23.73
N GLY A 443 -36.15 -18.05 24.87
CA GLY A 443 -35.35 -17.15 25.70
C GLY A 443 -36.17 -15.94 26.11
N ASN A 444 -35.56 -14.92 26.70
CA ASN A 444 -36.31 -13.77 27.21
C ASN A 444 -36.28 -12.66 26.17
N ASP A 445 -37.31 -12.60 25.33
CA ASP A 445 -37.28 -11.78 24.12
C ASP A 445 -37.94 -10.41 24.32
N THR A 446 -37.56 -9.46 23.48
CA THR A 446 -38.19 -8.14 23.40
C THR A 446 -38.82 -7.94 22.03
N LEU A 447 -40.15 -7.96 21.96
CA LEU A 447 -40.91 -7.87 20.72
C LEU A 447 -41.64 -6.54 20.61
N ARG A 448 -41.51 -5.90 19.44
CA ARG A 448 -42.12 -4.61 19.11
C ARG A 448 -42.81 -4.70 17.75
N GLY A 449 -44.14 -4.59 17.72
CA GLY A 449 -44.92 -4.62 16.47
C GLY A 449 -44.62 -3.40 15.62
N GLY A 450 -45.05 -2.23 16.10
CA GLY A 450 -44.76 -0.97 15.43
C GLY A 450 -46.05 -0.29 15.04
N SER A 451 -46.21 0.09 13.78
CA SER A 451 -47.48 0.61 13.26
C SER A 451 -48.08 -0.40 12.29
N GLY A 452 -49.31 -0.82 12.51
CA GLY A 452 -49.88 -1.89 11.69
C GLY A 452 -50.98 -2.64 12.39
N SER A 453 -51.28 -3.85 11.94
CA SER A 453 -52.08 -4.82 12.69
C SER A 453 -51.23 -6.07 12.78
N ASP A 454 -50.49 -6.17 13.89
CA ASP A 454 -49.36 -7.08 14.00
C ASP A 454 -49.74 -8.38 14.73
N GLY A 455 -49.03 -9.47 14.44
CA GLY A 455 -49.11 -10.73 15.18
C GLY A 455 -47.81 -10.96 15.94
N LEU A 456 -47.83 -10.98 17.28
CA LEU A 456 -46.64 -11.19 18.11
C LEU A 456 -46.82 -12.41 19.02
N LEU A 457 -45.86 -13.33 19.00
CA LEU A 457 -45.82 -14.49 19.89
C LEU A 457 -44.42 -14.61 20.52
N GLY A 458 -44.33 -14.55 21.86
CA GLY A 458 -43.06 -14.69 22.58
C GLY A 458 -42.48 -16.11 22.52
N GLU A 459 -43.34 -17.12 22.66
CA GLU A 459 -42.98 -18.55 22.77
C GLU A 459 -42.43 -18.96 24.15
N ASP A 460 -41.18 -19.41 24.27
CA ASP A 460 -40.63 -19.99 25.50
C ASP A 460 -39.72 -18.98 26.24
N GLY A 461 -40.10 -18.47 27.41
CA GLY A 461 -39.25 -17.61 28.24
C GLY A 461 -40.02 -16.48 28.91
N ASP A 462 -39.32 -15.57 29.58
CA ASP A 462 -39.95 -14.41 30.22
C ASP A 462 -39.90 -13.19 29.28
N ASP A 463 -40.94 -13.00 28.46
CA ASP A 463 -40.90 -12.07 27.34
C ASP A 463 -41.40 -10.65 27.66
N SER A 464 -40.96 -9.67 26.88
CA SER A 464 -41.44 -8.28 26.89
C SER A 464 -42.04 -7.91 25.54
N ILE A 465 -43.38 -7.84 25.46
CA ILE A 465 -44.12 -7.68 24.21
C ILE A 465 -44.88 -6.35 24.18
N ASN A 466 -44.79 -5.63 23.06
CA ASN A 466 -45.52 -4.38 22.83
C ASN A 466 -45.92 -4.23 21.34
N GLY A 467 -47.21 -4.42 21.03
CA GLY A 467 -47.75 -4.23 19.67
C GLY A 467 -47.64 -2.78 19.17
N GLN A 468 -47.68 -1.82 20.10
CA GLN A 468 -47.65 -0.38 19.88
C GLN A 468 -48.89 0.16 19.17
N GLY A 469 -48.85 0.27 17.83
CA GLY A 469 -49.69 1.15 17.06
C GLY A 469 -50.60 0.42 16.11
N GLY A 470 -51.76 0.00 16.57
CA GLY A 470 -52.85 -0.40 15.70
C GLY A 470 -53.73 -1.48 16.34
N ALA A 471 -54.06 -2.52 15.59
CA ALA A 471 -54.96 -3.57 16.07
C ALA A 471 -54.22 -4.91 16.07
N ASP A 472 -53.46 -5.14 17.13
CA ASP A 472 -52.50 -6.24 17.17
C ASP A 472 -53.10 -7.47 17.88
N THR A 473 -52.53 -8.63 17.59
CA THR A 473 -52.79 -9.89 18.27
C THR A 473 -51.50 -10.32 18.95
N VAL A 474 -51.53 -10.44 20.28
CA VAL A 474 -50.34 -10.72 21.07
C VAL A 474 -50.53 -11.91 22.00
N ALA A 475 -49.49 -12.74 22.13
CA ALA A 475 -49.43 -13.84 23.08
C ALA A 475 -48.02 -13.95 23.67
N GLY A 476 -47.93 -14.10 24.99
CA GLY A 476 -46.66 -14.31 25.69
C GLY A 476 -46.09 -15.70 25.40
N GLY A 477 -46.87 -16.74 25.70
CA GLY A 477 -46.44 -18.12 25.56
C GLY A 477 -46.15 -18.75 26.92
N ASN A 478 -45.07 -19.52 27.01
CA ASN A 478 -44.61 -20.18 28.21
C ASN A 478 -43.64 -19.30 29.01
N GLY A 479 -44.08 -18.74 30.14
CA GLY A 479 -43.18 -18.08 31.07
C GLY A 479 -43.88 -16.99 31.87
N SER A 480 -43.12 -15.99 32.33
CA SER A 480 -43.62 -14.84 33.07
C SER A 480 -43.52 -13.56 32.23
N ASP A 481 -44.48 -13.38 31.34
CA ASP A 481 -44.42 -12.34 30.31
C ASP A 481 -44.94 -10.98 30.78
N THR A 482 -44.41 -9.93 30.17
CA THR A 482 -44.87 -8.55 30.29
C THR A 482 -45.40 -8.08 28.95
N ILE A 483 -46.73 -7.94 28.85
CA ILE A 483 -47.40 -7.38 27.67
C ILE A 483 -47.82 -5.95 28.00
N ALA A 484 -47.21 -4.99 27.31
CA ALA A 484 -47.47 -3.56 27.47
C ALA A 484 -48.14 -3.03 26.19
N ASP A 485 -49.47 -3.14 26.13
CA ASP A 485 -50.27 -2.74 24.97
C ASP A 485 -51.55 -2.00 25.38
N ASP A 486 -51.92 -0.98 24.60
CA ASP A 486 -53.06 -0.09 24.84
C ASP A 486 -54.28 -0.42 23.95
N ALA A 487 -54.15 -1.21 22.87
CA ALA A 487 -55.20 -1.40 21.84
C ALA A 487 -55.46 -2.84 21.33
N SER A 488 -54.69 -3.83 21.76
CA SER A 488 -54.62 -5.17 21.14
C SER A 488 -55.49 -6.25 21.79
N GLU A 489 -55.79 -7.31 21.03
CA GLU A 489 -56.38 -8.53 21.59
C GLU A 489 -55.27 -9.45 22.12
N ILE A 490 -55.34 -9.78 23.41
CA ILE A 490 -54.49 -10.79 24.03
C ILE A 490 -55.20 -12.14 23.83
N ASP A 491 -54.64 -13.02 23.01
CA ASP A 491 -55.17 -14.36 22.75
C ASP A 491 -54.11 -15.42 23.04
N ASP A 492 -54.15 -15.99 24.24
CA ASP A 492 -53.22 -17.07 24.65
C ASP A 492 -53.39 -18.37 23.84
N ASN A 493 -54.39 -18.47 22.95
CA ASN A 493 -54.55 -19.60 22.00
C ASN A 493 -54.13 -19.22 20.57
N PHE A 494 -53.53 -18.04 20.39
CA PHE A 494 -52.99 -17.59 19.12
C PHE A 494 -51.84 -18.50 18.70
N GLU A 495 -52.01 -19.18 17.57
CA GLU A 495 -50.94 -19.90 16.90
C GLU A 495 -50.59 -19.13 15.62
N LEU A 496 -49.36 -18.63 15.56
CA LEU A 496 -48.76 -18.16 14.31
C LEU A 496 -48.12 -19.36 13.61
N ILE A 497 -48.80 -19.89 12.58
CA ILE A 497 -48.24 -20.94 11.74
C ILE A 497 -47.57 -20.26 10.55
N PHE A 498 -46.25 -20.16 10.62
CA PHE A 498 -45.41 -19.78 9.50
C PHE A 498 -44.82 -21.02 8.83
N ASP A 499 -45.00 -21.11 7.51
CA ASP A 499 -44.29 -22.07 6.68
C ASP A 499 -42.92 -21.47 6.32
N TRP A 500 -42.03 -21.41 7.32
CA TRP A 500 -40.77 -20.67 7.22
C TRP A 500 -39.81 -21.23 6.18
N ILE A 501 -39.94 -22.49 5.76
CA ILE A 501 -38.99 -23.13 4.85
C ILE A 501 -39.66 -24.29 4.08
N ASP A 502 -39.77 -24.16 2.75
CA ASP A 502 -39.75 -25.32 1.84
C ASP A 502 -38.36 -25.97 1.94
N GLN A 503 -38.15 -26.80 2.97
CA GLN A 503 -36.92 -27.59 3.13
C GLN A 503 -36.93 -28.77 2.15
N THR A 504 -36.55 -28.53 0.90
CA THR A 504 -36.04 -29.59 0.01
C THR A 504 -34.58 -29.40 -0.32
#